data_AF-A0A258X9H2-F1
#
_entry.id   AF-A0A258X9H2-F1
#
_cell.length_a   1.000
_cell.length_b   1.000
_cell.length_c   1.000
_cell.angle_alpha   90.00
_cell.angle_beta   90.00
_cell.angle_gamma   90.00
#
_symmetry.space_group_name_H-M   'P 1'
#
loop_
_entity.id
_entity.type
_entity.pdbx_description
1 polymer ?
#
loop_
_entity_poly.entity_id
_entity_poly.type
_entity_poly.pdbx_seq_one_letter_code
_entity_poly.pdbx_strand_id
1 'polypeptide(L)' 'QRLMGSFSIADLVTYSWLAGMQTLQAAAFADASHTQAWLARVAARPSVQAALAKATVPEPLRAWAPGPEINRWG' A
#
# COMPACT_ATOMS: atom_id res chain seq x y z
N GLN A 1 0.61 -7.35 -13.76
CA GLN A 1 -0.47 -8.21 -13.22
C GLN A 1 -1.20 -7.50 -12.07
N ARG A 2 -2.52 -7.75 -11.92
CA ARG A 2 -3.36 -7.34 -10.77
C ARG A 2 -3.57 -8.55 -9.86
N LEU A 3 -3.97 -8.34 -8.61
CA LEU A 3 -4.11 -9.45 -7.64
C LEU A 3 -5.18 -10.47 -8.06
N MET A 4 -6.30 -10.01 -8.61
CA MET A 4 -7.44 -10.87 -9.01
C MET A 4 -7.73 -10.79 -10.52
N GLY A 5 -6.69 -10.62 -11.34
CA GLY A 5 -6.81 -10.48 -12.81
C GLY A 5 -7.25 -9.09 -13.26
N SER A 6 -8.37 -8.59 -12.72
CA SER A 6 -8.84 -7.21 -12.89
C SER A 6 -8.53 -6.35 -11.66
N PHE A 7 -8.59 -5.02 -11.82
CA PHE A 7 -8.46 -4.11 -10.68
C PHE A 7 -9.67 -4.26 -9.77
N SER A 8 -9.44 -4.46 -8.48
CA SER A 8 -10.52 -4.64 -7.49
C SER A 8 -10.19 -4.02 -6.16
N ILE A 9 -11.12 -4.13 -5.20
CA ILE A 9 -10.89 -3.72 -3.81
C ILE A 9 -9.68 -4.41 -3.18
N ALA A 10 -9.32 -5.63 -3.64
CA ALA A 10 -8.12 -6.31 -3.20
C ALA A 10 -6.87 -5.46 -3.48
N ASP A 11 -6.77 -4.82 -4.65
CA ASP A 11 -5.62 -3.96 -4.95
C ASP A 11 -5.57 -2.74 -4.02
N LEU A 12 -6.73 -2.13 -3.69
CA LEU A 12 -6.78 -0.96 -2.82
C LEU A 12 -6.39 -1.29 -1.38
N VAL A 13 -6.99 -2.35 -0.83
CA VAL A 13 -6.74 -2.79 0.56
C VAL A 13 -5.31 -3.29 0.70
N THR A 14 -4.82 -4.10 -0.23
CA THR A 14 -3.42 -4.56 -0.16
C THR A 14 -2.43 -3.42 -0.39
N TYR A 15 -2.76 -2.43 -1.24
CA TYR A 15 -1.87 -1.29 -1.47
C TYR A 15 -1.72 -0.42 -0.22
N SER A 16 -2.81 -0.12 0.49
CA SER A 16 -2.73 0.66 1.73
C SER A 16 -1.87 -0.02 2.79
N TRP A 17 -1.73 -1.35 2.72
CA TRP A 17 -0.88 -2.16 3.60
C TRP A 17 0.57 -2.33 3.15
N LEU A 18 0.86 -2.36 1.84
CA LEU A 18 2.23 -2.61 1.39
C LEU A 18 3.00 -1.33 1.03
N ALA A 19 2.31 -0.26 0.65
CA ALA A 19 2.97 0.96 0.19
C ALA A 19 3.86 1.61 1.26
N GLY A 20 3.42 1.68 2.51
CA GLY A 20 4.25 2.20 3.60
C GLY A 20 5.28 1.20 4.13
N MET A 21 5.00 -0.11 4.04
CA MET A 21 5.93 -1.15 4.48
C MET A 21 7.28 -1.11 3.75
N GLN A 22 7.32 -0.63 2.50
CA GLN A 22 8.58 -0.42 1.78
C GLN A 22 9.58 0.45 2.55
N THR A 23 9.08 1.41 3.34
CA THR A 23 9.91 2.31 4.16
C THR A 23 10.32 1.69 5.50
N LEU A 24 9.61 0.66 5.96
CA LEU A 24 9.84 -0.01 7.24
C LEU A 24 10.74 -1.25 7.10
N GLN A 25 10.56 -2.01 6.01
CA GLN A 25 11.26 -3.27 5.78
C GLN A 25 11.70 -3.39 4.32
N ALA A 26 12.58 -2.49 3.87
CA ALA A 26 13.07 -2.44 2.49
C ALA A 26 13.62 -3.78 1.99
N ALA A 27 14.30 -4.55 2.85
CA ALA A 27 14.87 -5.86 2.51
C ALA A 27 13.80 -6.88 2.04
N ALA A 28 12.57 -6.82 2.57
CA ALA A 28 11.49 -7.71 2.14
C ALA A 28 11.03 -7.47 0.70
N PHE A 29 11.37 -6.31 0.12
CA PHE A 29 11.00 -5.93 -1.23
C PHE A 29 12.15 -6.03 -2.23
N ALA A 30 13.38 -6.33 -1.78
CA ALA A 30 14.59 -6.30 -2.62
C ALA A 30 14.46 -7.17 -3.88
N ASP A 31 13.96 -8.39 -3.73
CA ASP A 31 13.80 -9.36 -4.83
C ASP A 31 12.35 -9.51 -5.31
N ALA A 32 11.47 -8.56 -4.95
CA ALA A 32 10.03 -8.64 -5.21
C ALA A 32 9.61 -7.79 -6.42
N SER A 33 10.25 -7.99 -7.59
CA SER A 33 10.05 -7.16 -8.79
C SER A 33 8.59 -7.05 -9.24
N HIS A 34 7.82 -8.14 -9.17
CA HIS A 34 6.40 -8.15 -9.49
C HIS A 34 5.58 -7.29 -8.51
N THR A 35 5.92 -7.34 -7.22
CA THR A 35 5.29 -6.55 -6.16
C THR A 35 5.60 -5.07 -6.34
N GLN A 36 6.85 -4.71 -6.60
CA GLN A 36 7.24 -3.32 -6.86
C GLN A 36 6.50 -2.75 -8.08
N ALA A 37 6.45 -3.51 -9.17
CA ALA A 37 5.73 -3.11 -10.37
C ALA A 37 4.21 -3.00 -10.12
N TRP A 38 3.65 -3.86 -9.27
CA TRP A 38 2.25 -3.78 -8.86
C TRP A 38 1.97 -2.54 -7.99
N LEU A 39 2.81 -2.25 -7.00
CA LEU A 39 2.72 -1.04 -6.18
C LEU A 39 2.73 0.23 -7.03
N ALA A 40 3.69 0.34 -7.96
CA ALA A 40 3.77 1.49 -8.88
C ALA A 40 2.48 1.65 -9.72
N ARG A 41 1.91 0.54 -10.22
CA ARG A 41 0.66 0.57 -11.00
C ARG A 41 -0.58 0.91 -10.16
N VAL A 42 -0.60 0.64 -8.86
CA VAL A 42 -1.71 1.03 -7.98
C VAL A 42 -1.54 2.48 -7.54
N ALA A 43 -0.32 2.91 -7.20
CA ALA A 43 0.02 4.28 -6.87
C ALA A 43 -0.39 5.25 -7.99
N ALA A 44 -0.11 4.91 -9.26
CA ALA A 44 -0.43 5.77 -10.40
C ALA A 44 -1.94 5.94 -10.70
N ARG A 45 -2.84 5.27 -9.96
CA ARG A 45 -4.28 5.36 -10.23
C ARG A 45 -4.85 6.71 -9.78
N PRO A 46 -5.70 7.37 -10.59
CA PRO A 46 -6.33 8.64 -10.21
C PRO A 46 -7.07 8.59 -8.88
N SER A 47 -7.78 7.49 -8.59
CA SER A 47 -8.50 7.32 -7.33
C SER A 47 -7.57 7.24 -6.11
N VAL A 48 -6.40 6.63 -6.25
CA VAL A 48 -5.39 6.53 -5.19
C VAL A 48 -4.73 7.88 -4.96
N GLN A 49 -4.34 8.57 -6.03
CA GLN A 49 -3.77 9.92 -5.97
C GLN A 49 -4.75 10.92 -5.34
N ALA A 50 -6.03 10.89 -5.75
CA ALA A 50 -7.07 11.72 -5.18
C ALA A 50 -7.32 11.43 -3.68
N ALA A 51 -7.21 10.17 -3.26
CA ALA A 51 -7.33 9.81 -1.85
C ALA A 51 -6.12 10.32 -1.03
N LEU A 52 -4.89 10.13 -1.54
CA LEU A 52 -3.68 10.63 -0.88
C LEU A 52 -3.66 12.16 -0.78
N ALA A 53 -4.16 12.88 -1.79
CA ALA A 53 -4.30 14.33 -1.77
C ALA A 53 -5.30 14.85 -0.72
N LYS A 54 -6.18 14.00 -0.19
CA LYS A 54 -7.11 14.33 0.90
C LYS A 54 -6.52 14.09 2.29
N ALA A 55 -5.29 13.59 2.39
CA ALA A 55 -4.66 13.35 3.67
C ALA A 55 -4.49 14.64 4.47
N THR A 56 -4.80 14.58 5.76
CA THR A 56 -4.60 15.68 6.72
C THR A 56 -3.26 15.61 7.44
N VAL A 57 -2.41 14.65 7.07
CA VAL A 57 -1.08 14.43 7.62
C VAL A 57 -0.02 14.63 6.54
N PRO A 58 1.19 15.10 6.88
CA PRO A 58 2.25 15.37 5.90
C PRO A 58 2.73 14.12 5.15
N GLU A 59 2.74 12.97 5.82
CA GLU A 59 3.27 11.71 5.29
C GLU A 59 2.21 10.60 5.35
N PRO A 60 1.21 10.59 4.45
CA PRO A 60 0.08 9.66 4.52
C PRO A 60 0.47 8.18 4.44
N LEU A 61 1.57 7.86 3.75
CA LEU A 61 2.11 6.49 3.69
C LEU A 61 2.80 6.04 4.98
N ARG A 62 2.92 6.92 5.98
CA ARG A 62 3.46 6.64 7.32
C ARG A 62 2.39 6.73 8.41
N ALA A 63 1.13 6.94 8.03
CA ALA A 63 0.01 6.92 8.97
C ALA A 63 -0.52 5.49 9.15
N TRP A 64 0.04 4.78 10.15
CA TRP A 64 -0.33 3.40 10.51
C TRP A 64 -0.85 3.37 11.93
N ALA A 65 -1.74 2.43 12.24
CA ALA A 65 -2.07 2.13 13.63
C ALA A 65 -0.80 1.59 14.32
N PRO A 66 -0.29 2.24 15.38
CA PRO A 66 0.90 1.77 16.07
C PRO A 66 0.59 0.50 16.89
N GLY A 67 1.53 -0.44 16.91
CA GLY A 67 1.57 -1.52 17.89
C GLY A 67 0.71 -2.76 17.57
N PRO A 68 0.47 -3.63 18.58
CA PRO A 68 -0.19 -4.93 18.40
C PRO A 68 -1.69 -4.81 18.07
N GLU A 69 -2.25 -3.60 17.99
CA GLU A 69 -3.67 -3.34 17.72
C GLU A 69 -4.14 -3.98 16.40
N ILE A 70 -3.26 -4.05 15.40
CA ILE A 70 -3.56 -4.73 14.13
C ILE A 70 -3.66 -6.25 14.28
N ASN A 71 -2.92 -6.84 15.22
CA ASN A 71 -2.95 -8.27 15.50
C ASN A 71 -4.19 -8.67 16.34
N ARG A 72 -4.97 -7.72 16.85
CA ARG A 72 -6.21 -8.01 17.61
C ARG A 72 -7.39 -8.39 16.73
N TRP A 73 -7.35 -8.06 15.45
CA TRP A 73 -8.44 -8.26 14.50
C TRP A 73 -8.18 -9.39 13.50
N GLY A 74 -7.15 -10.22 13.77
CA GLY A 74 -6.84 -11.46 13.04
C GLY A 74 -7.71 -12.61 13.51
#